data_AF-A0A0A0EWN9-F1
#
_entry.id   AF-A0A0A0EWN9-F1
#
_cell.length_a   1.000
_cell.length_b   1.000
_cell.length_c   1.000
_cell.angle_alpha   90.00
_cell.angle_beta   90.00
_cell.angle_gamma   90.00
#
_symmetry.space_group_name_H-M   'P 1'
#
loop_
_entity.id
_entity.type
_entity.pdbx_description
1 polymer ?
#
loop_
_entity_poly.entity_id
_entity_poly.type
_entity_poly.pdbx_seq_one_letter_code
_entity_poly.pdbx_strand_id
1 'polypeptide(L)'
;MSFSQRMGIKPIRDAIQLEDIDDSLRSALWDCLHVCIWSKFENRVDFRTVKHSNLKELVYQLWHRFFHLPIDSSPSLMREAIGYVRKHGFTPVFTDT
;
A
#
# COMPACT_ATOMS: atom_id res chain seq x y z
N MET A 1 -15.10 16.58 -31.63
CA MET A 1 -13.63 16.46 -31.67
C MET A 1 -13.06 17.43 -30.63
N SER A 2 -12.38 16.95 -29.59
CA SER A 2 -11.85 17.81 -28.52
C SER A 2 -10.38 18.16 -28.74
N PHE A 3 -9.99 19.33 -28.25
CA PHE A 3 -8.69 20.00 -28.45
C PHE A 3 -7.48 19.19 -27.95
N SER A 4 -7.71 18.17 -27.11
CA SER A 4 -6.70 17.36 -26.44
C SER A 4 -5.88 16.46 -27.38
N GLN A 5 -6.35 16.18 -28.59
CA GLN A 5 -5.63 15.34 -29.56
C GLN A 5 -4.47 16.05 -30.30
N ARG A 6 -4.35 17.37 -30.21
CA ARG A 6 -3.32 18.14 -30.96
C ARG A 6 -2.00 18.37 -30.21
N MET A 7 -1.91 18.00 -28.93
CA MET A 7 -0.74 18.28 -28.08
C MET A 7 0.24 17.12 -27.92
N GLY A 8 0.04 15.98 -28.59
CA GLY A 8 1.03 14.87 -28.55
C GLY A 8 1.26 14.26 -27.15
N ILE A 9 0.50 14.66 -26.14
CA ILE A 9 0.51 14.05 -24.82
C ILE A 9 -0.35 12.81 -24.92
N LYS A 10 0.25 11.71 -25.40
CA LYS A 10 -0.29 10.38 -25.16
C LYS A 10 -0.57 10.27 -23.66
N PRO A 11 -1.70 9.69 -23.24
CA PRO A 11 -1.93 9.48 -21.82
C PRO A 11 -0.76 8.67 -21.28
N ILE A 12 0.01 9.24 -20.34
CA ILE A 12 1.07 8.55 -19.58
C ILE A 12 0.46 7.43 -18.69
N ARG A 13 -0.78 7.02 -18.94
CA ARG A 13 -1.48 5.97 -18.21
C ARG A 13 -1.13 4.57 -18.70
N ASP A 14 -0.59 4.43 -19.92
CA ASP A 14 -0.44 3.11 -20.55
C ASP A 14 1.02 2.66 -20.71
N ALA A 15 1.99 3.40 -20.14
CA ALA A 15 3.42 3.10 -20.28
C ALA A 15 4.18 2.94 -18.95
N ILE A 16 3.47 2.71 -17.84
CA ILE A 16 4.08 2.08 -16.66
C ILE A 16 3.82 0.57 -16.78
N GLN A 17 4.21 0.01 -17.92
CA GLN A 17 4.63 -1.38 -17.97
C GLN A 17 6.06 -1.39 -17.44
N LEU A 18 6.22 -1.07 -16.15
CA LEU A 18 7.50 -1.19 -15.47
C LEU A 18 7.61 -2.66 -15.10
N GLU A 19 8.73 -3.26 -15.47
CA GLU A 19 9.14 -4.61 -15.10
C GLU A 19 8.79 -4.90 -13.65
N ASP A 20 8.41 -6.16 -13.38
CA ASP A 20 8.15 -6.64 -12.02
C ASP A 20 9.17 -6.04 -11.04
N ILE A 21 8.72 -5.59 -9.87
CA ILE A 21 9.62 -4.94 -8.92
C ILE A 21 10.68 -5.97 -8.54
N ASP A 22 11.93 -5.74 -8.97
CA ASP A 22 13.04 -6.61 -8.62
C ASP A 22 13.12 -6.79 -7.10
N ASP A 23 13.54 -7.98 -6.67
CA ASP A 23 13.58 -8.35 -5.27
C ASP A 23 14.44 -7.42 -4.43
N SER A 24 15.51 -6.86 -5.02
CA SER A 24 16.37 -5.87 -4.38
C SER A 24 15.62 -4.56 -4.11
N LEU A 25 14.86 -4.06 -5.09
CA LEU A 25 14.05 -2.85 -4.98
C LEU A 25 12.89 -3.03 -4.01
N ARG A 26 12.21 -4.19 -4.07
CA ARG A 26 11.13 -4.56 -3.15
C ARG A 26 11.62 -4.54 -1.70
N SER A 27 12.81 -5.11 -1.46
CA SER A 27 13.43 -5.13 -0.14
C SER A 27 13.80 -3.72 0.34
N ALA A 28 14.42 -2.91 -0.51
CA ALA A 28 14.77 -1.53 -0.16
C ALA A 28 13.55 -0.65 0.15
N LEU A 29 12.48 -0.77 -0.63
CA LEU A 29 11.22 -0.07 -0.37
C LEU A 29 10.57 -0.53 0.93
N TRP A 30 10.56 -1.84 1.18
CA TRP A 30 10.02 -2.39 2.42
C TRP A 30 10.80 -1.89 3.64
N ASP A 31 12.14 -1.88 3.57
CA ASP A 31 13.00 -1.40 4.65
C ASP A 31 12.77 0.09 4.91
N CYS A 32 12.65 0.91 3.86
CA CYS A 32 12.30 2.32 3.98
C CYS A 32 10.96 2.51 4.69
N LEU A 33 9.94 1.74 4.29
CA LEU A 33 8.62 1.80 4.89
C LEU A 33 8.65 1.35 6.36
N HIS A 34 9.43 0.30 6.65
CA HIS A 34 9.62 -0.19 8.00
C HIS A 34 10.28 0.86 8.91
N VAL A 35 11.36 1.49 8.46
CA VAL A 35 12.08 2.52 9.22
C VAL A 35 11.24 3.79 9.36
N CYS A 36 10.56 4.24 8.31
CA CYS A 36 9.86 5.52 8.32
C CYS A 36 8.51 5.46 9.03
N ILE A 37 7.81 4.32 8.95
CA ILE A 37 6.42 4.17 9.37
C ILE A 37 6.29 3.12 10.47
N TRP A 38 6.63 1.86 10.20
CA TRP A 38 6.31 0.75 11.11
C TRP A 38 7.10 0.79 12.43
N SER A 39 8.34 1.26 12.40
CA SER A 39 9.19 1.43 13.59
C SER A 39 8.60 2.44 14.59
N LYS A 40 7.76 3.36 14.10
CA LYS A 40 7.11 4.42 14.89
C LYS A 40 5.74 4.00 15.42
N PHE A 41 5.39 2.72 15.31
CA PHE A 41 4.15 2.20 15.87
C PHE A 41 4.11 2.42 17.39
N GLU A 42 3.06 3.10 17.85
CA GLU A 42 2.79 3.35 19.25
C GLU A 42 1.29 3.11 19.53
N ASN A 43 1.02 2.35 20.60
CA ASN A 43 -0.33 2.16 21.10
C ASN A 43 -0.30 2.18 22.63
N ARG A 44 -0.90 3.23 23.21
CA ARG A 44 -0.91 3.47 24.66
C ARG A 44 -2.06 2.77 25.38
N VAL A 45 -3.04 2.26 24.64
CA VAL A 45 -4.28 1.69 25.19
C VAL A 45 -4.24 0.17 25.10
N ASP A 46 -3.99 -0.36 23.91
CA ASP A 46 -4.06 -1.79 23.61
C ASP A 46 -2.78 -2.25 22.90
N PHE A 47 -1.85 -2.81 23.67
CA PHE A 47 -0.53 -3.19 23.18
C PHE A 47 -0.59 -4.06 21.92
N ARG A 48 0.20 -3.70 20.89
CA ARG A 48 0.31 -4.39 19.58
C ARG A 48 -0.95 -4.41 18.71
N THR A 49 -2.02 -3.72 19.08
CA THR A 49 -3.23 -3.65 18.25
C THR A 49 -3.22 -2.45 17.32
N VAL A 50 -3.95 -2.56 16.20
CA VAL A 50 -4.20 -1.44 15.27
C VAL A 50 -5.14 -0.42 15.90
N LYS A 51 -6.17 -0.89 16.62
CA LYS A 51 -7.16 -0.03 17.25
C LYS A 51 -6.50 0.86 18.30
N HIS A 52 -6.82 2.15 18.30
CA HIS A 52 -6.22 3.15 19.20
C HIS A 52 -4.72 3.41 18.99
N SER A 53 -4.09 2.80 17.98
CA SER A 53 -2.71 3.14 17.62
C SER A 53 -2.63 4.44 16.82
N ASN A 54 -1.45 5.06 16.83
CA ASN A 54 -1.14 6.20 15.97
C ASN A 54 -1.20 5.87 14.46
N LEU A 55 -1.14 4.59 14.10
CA LEU A 55 -1.17 4.11 12.71
C LEU A 55 -2.53 3.57 12.26
N LYS A 56 -3.57 3.65 13.10
CA LYS A 56 -4.92 3.14 12.80
C LYS A 56 -5.44 3.65 11.45
N GLU A 57 -5.39 4.96 11.24
CA GLU A 57 -5.94 5.60 10.04
C GLU A 57 -5.19 5.15 8.78
N LEU A 58 -3.86 5.02 8.87
CA LEU A 58 -3.06 4.50 7.77
C LEU A 58 -3.47 3.07 7.41
N VAL A 59 -3.61 2.19 8.41
CA VAL A 59 -4.04 0.80 8.16
C VAL A 59 -5.43 0.77 7.51
N TYR A 60 -6.36 1.58 7.96
CA TYR A 60 -7.72 1.62 7.37
C TYR A 60 -7.72 2.15 5.94
N GLN A 61 -6.91 3.16 5.64
CA GLN A 61 -6.75 3.65 4.27
C GLN A 61 -6.06 2.63 3.37
N LEU A 62 -5.09 1.86 3.87
CA LEU A 62 -4.49 0.76 3.13
C LEU A 62 -5.54 -0.30 2.77
N TRP A 63 -6.39 -0.70 3.72
CA TRP A 63 -7.46 -1.65 3.44
C TRP A 63 -8.48 -1.11 2.44
N HIS A 64 -9.05 0.07 2.72
CA HIS A 64 -10.14 0.60 1.92
C HIS A 64 -9.69 1.09 0.54
N ARG A 65 -8.57 1.81 0.46
CA ARG A 65 -8.16 2.51 -0.77
C ARG A 65 -7.12 1.74 -1.57
N PHE A 66 -6.18 1.07 -0.92
CA PHE A 66 -5.09 0.37 -1.62
C PHE A 66 -5.49 -1.08 -1.96
N PHE A 67 -6.04 -1.82 -1.01
CA PHE A 67 -6.48 -3.20 -1.24
C PHE A 67 -7.93 -3.33 -1.71
N HIS A 68 -8.71 -2.24 -1.68
CA HIS A 68 -10.15 -2.26 -1.97
C HIS A 68 -10.93 -3.29 -1.12
N LEU A 69 -10.47 -3.51 0.12
CA LEU A 69 -11.06 -4.44 1.07
C LEU A 69 -11.89 -3.72 2.14
N PRO A 70 -12.91 -4.38 2.72
CA PRO A 70 -13.64 -3.85 3.87
C PRO A 70 -12.70 -3.58 5.04
N ILE A 71 -12.89 -2.46 5.74
CA ILE A 71 -12.09 -2.12 6.93
C ILE A 71 -12.28 -3.17 8.04
N ASP A 72 -13.46 -3.79 8.12
CA ASP A 72 -13.75 -4.84 9.10
C ASP A 72 -12.97 -6.14 8.85
N SER A 73 -12.44 -6.31 7.63
CA SER A 73 -11.52 -7.42 7.31
C SER A 73 -10.07 -7.12 7.70
N SER A 74 -9.77 -5.91 8.19
CA SER A 74 -8.43 -5.56 8.65
C SER A 74 -8.09 -6.30 9.94
N PRO A 75 -6.86 -6.86 10.06
CA PRO A 75 -6.42 -7.52 11.26
C PRO A 75 -6.45 -6.59 12.47
N SER A 76 -6.85 -7.12 13.63
CA SER A 76 -6.83 -6.38 14.88
C SER A 76 -5.40 -6.14 15.38
N LEU A 77 -4.49 -7.07 15.07
CA LEU A 77 -3.07 -7.00 15.46
C LEU A 77 -2.23 -6.28 14.40
N MET A 78 -1.40 -5.34 14.85
CA MET A 78 -0.53 -4.56 13.96
C MET A 78 0.45 -5.46 13.19
N ARG A 79 0.97 -6.52 13.84
CA ARG A 79 1.89 -7.46 13.20
C ARG A 79 1.25 -8.18 12.02
N GLU A 80 -0.02 -8.56 12.15
CA GLU A 80 -0.76 -9.23 11.09
C GLU A 80 -1.07 -8.25 9.95
N ALA A 81 -1.45 -7.02 10.27
CA ALA A 81 -1.66 -5.97 9.28
C ALA A 81 -0.38 -5.69 8.48
N ILE A 82 0.77 -5.51 9.15
CA ILE A 82 2.08 -5.33 8.51
C ILE A 82 2.44 -6.54 7.65
N GLY A 83 2.20 -7.76 8.14
CA GLY A 83 2.46 -8.99 7.40
C GLY A 83 1.65 -9.08 6.11
N TYR A 84 0.38 -8.69 6.15
CA TYR A 84 -0.48 -8.62 4.98
C TYR A 84 0.04 -7.60 3.97
N VAL A 85 0.40 -6.39 4.43
CA VAL A 85 0.97 -5.34 3.57
C VAL A 85 2.29 -5.80 2.95
N ARG A 86 3.15 -6.51 3.68
CA ARG A 86 4.40 -7.05 3.13
C ARG A 86 4.15 -8.05 1.99
N LYS A 87 3.13 -8.89 2.17
CA LYS A 87 2.81 -9.97 1.24
C LYS A 87 2.12 -9.47 -0.03
N HIS A 88 1.24 -8.46 0.10
CA HIS A 88 0.35 -8.02 -0.98
C HIS A 88 0.63 -6.60 -1.49
N GLY A 89 1.44 -5.81 -0.78
CA GLY A 89 1.69 -4.40 -1.09
C GLY A 89 2.54 -4.13 -2.34
N PHE A 90 3.30 -5.15 -2.78
CA PHE A 90 4.21 -5.05 -3.93
C PHE A 90 3.92 -6.12 -4.98
N THR A 91 2.78 -6.82 -4.87
CA THR A 91 2.38 -7.75 -5.92
C THR A 91 1.88 -6.95 -7.12
N PRO A 92 2.34 -7.24 -8.34
CA PRO A 92 1.82 -6.57 -9.52
C PRO A 92 0.31 -6.79 -9.60
N VAL A 93 -0.43 -5.69 -9.64
CA VAL A 93 -1.89 -5.70 -9.84
C VAL A 93 -2.13 -5.99 -11.32
N PHE A 94 -2.06 -7.26 -11.70
CA PHE A 94 -2.61 -7.72 -12.97
C PHE A 94 -4.14 -7.71 -12.83
N THR A 95 -4.77 -6.57 -13.12
CA THR A 95 -6.20 -6.57 -13.47
C THR A 95 -6.31 -7.14 -14.88
N ASP A 96 -6.49 -8.45 -14.97
CA ASP A 96 -7.00 -9.09 -16.18
C ASP A 96 -8.52 -9.27 -16.08
N THR A 97 -9.16 -8.90 -17.19
CA THR A 97 -10.58 -9.06 -17.60
C THR A 97 -11.61 -8.04 -17.11
#